data_AF-A0A1G9H9S9-F1
#
_entry.id   AF-A0A1G9H9S9-F1
#
_cell.length_a   1.000
_cell.length_b   1.000
_cell.length_c   1.000
_cell.angle_alpha   90.00
_cell.angle_beta   90.00
_cell.angle_gamma   90.00
#
_symmetry.space_group_name_H-M   'P 1'
#
loop_
_entity.id
_entity.type
_entity.pdbx_description
1 polymer ?
#
loop_
_entity_poly.entity_id
_entity_poly.type
_entity_poly.pdbx_seq_one_letter_code
_entity_poly.pdbx_strand_id
1 'polypeptide(L)'
;MGERVYDPAAVEEYRLFLLELIDELEGEVIPVLATGTLSRAPAFGTAPGAADAASRYLEFHAAMWRSLQYLRGTLHGLESALAETEGGDSGFFFTVGTVA
;
A
#
# COMPACT_ATOMS: atom_id res chain seq x y z
N MET A 1 -19.94 -29.51 10.03
CA MET A 1 -19.28 -28.21 10.28
C MET A 1 -17.80 -28.49 10.17
N GLY A 2 -17.12 -28.01 9.12
CA GLY A 2 -15.73 -28.37 8.85
C GLY A 2 -14.79 -27.80 9.91
N GLU A 3 -13.85 -28.62 10.39
CA GLU A 3 -12.81 -28.21 11.32
C GLU A 3 -11.91 -27.16 10.65
N ARG A 4 -11.68 -26.03 11.33
CA ARG A 4 -10.76 -25.01 10.84
C ARG A 4 -9.34 -25.46 11.17
N VAL A 5 -8.66 -26.00 10.16
CA VAL A 5 -7.27 -26.45 10.28
C VAL A 5 -6.36 -25.33 9.77
N TYR A 6 -5.33 -25.00 10.56
CA TYR A 6 -4.30 -24.06 10.15
C TYR A 6 -3.40 -24.70 9.08
N ASP A 7 -3.23 -24.02 7.95
CA ASP A 7 -2.38 -24.44 6.84
C ASP A 7 -1.18 -23.48 6.69
N PRO A 8 0.01 -23.86 7.18
CA PRO A 8 1.20 -23.01 7.08
C PRO A 8 1.68 -22.81 5.64
N ALA A 9 1.41 -23.76 4.73
CA ALA A 9 1.83 -23.61 3.34
C ALA A 9 1.02 -22.52 2.62
N ALA A 10 -0.28 -22.46 2.90
CA ALA A 10 -1.14 -21.40 2.36
C ALA A 10 -0.76 -20.01 2.88
N VAL A 11 -0.30 -19.91 4.13
CA VAL A 11 0.19 -18.65 4.72
C VAL A 11 1.47 -18.19 4.01
N GLU A 12 2.43 -19.09 3.83
CA GLU A 12 3.69 -18.76 3.14
C GLU A 12 3.45 -18.37 1.67
N GLU A 13 2.55 -19.06 0.95
CA GLU A 13 2.17 -18.70 -0.41
C GLU A 13 1.60 -17.28 -0.47
N TYR A 14 0.73 -16.93 0.48
CA TYR A 14 0.17 -15.58 0.56
C TYR A 14 1.23 -14.53 0.92
N ARG A 15 2.19 -14.86 1.79
CA ARG A 15 3.31 -13.98 2.13
C ARG A 15 4.19 -13.70 0.91
N LEU A 16 4.54 -14.72 0.13
CA LEU A 16 5.31 -14.57 -1.11
C LEU A 16 4.57 -13.69 -2.12
N PHE A 17 3.27 -13.91 -2.28
CA PHE A 17 2.43 -13.06 -3.13
C PHE A 17 2.43 -11.59 -2.68
N LEU A 18 2.34 -11.31 -1.38
CA LEU A 18 2.43 -9.94 -0.86
C LEU A 18 3.78 -9.29 -1.16
N LEU A 19 4.88 -10.03 -1.03
CA LEU A 19 6.22 -9.54 -1.33
C LEU A 19 6.36 -9.20 -2.81
N GLU A 20 5.87 -10.05 -3.72
CA GLU A 20 5.87 -9.77 -5.15
C GLU A 20 5.06 -8.49 -5.48
N LEU A 21 3.90 -8.30 -4.85
CA LEU A 21 3.10 -7.09 -5.01
C LEU A 21 3.79 -5.84 -4.48
N ILE A 22 4.50 -5.95 -3.34
CA ILE A 22 5.28 -4.86 -2.78
C ILE A 22 6.42 -4.48 -3.74
N ASP A 23 7.12 -5.47 -4.27
CA ASP A 23 8.22 -5.26 -5.22
C ASP A 23 7.73 -4.59 -6.51
N GLU A 24 6.58 -5.01 -7.07
CA GLU A 24 5.98 -4.35 -8.24
C GLU A 24 5.56 -2.91 -7.92
N LEU A 25 4.89 -2.69 -6.78
CA LEU A 25 4.44 -1.37 -6.37
C LEU A 25 5.61 -0.40 -6.17
N GLU A 26 6.67 -0.85 -5.48
CA GLU A 26 7.83 -0.01 -5.14
C GLU A 26 8.83 0.13 -6.29
N GLY A 27 9.01 -0.93 -7.08
CA GLY A 27 9.95 -0.98 -8.18
C GLY A 27 9.43 -0.36 -9.47
N GLU A 28 8.13 -0.45 -9.72
CA GLU A 28 7.55 -0.05 -11.01
C GLU A 28 6.57 1.13 -10.88
N VAL A 29 5.61 1.04 -9.97
CA VAL A 29 4.47 1.99 -9.95
C VAL A 29 4.82 3.30 -9.23
N ILE A 30 5.34 3.24 -7.99
CA ILE A 30 5.70 4.43 -7.21
C ILE A 30 6.71 5.32 -7.95
N PRO A 31 7.78 4.78 -8.58
CA PRO A 31 8.74 5.60 -9.30
C PRO A 31 8.12 6.46 -10.40
N VAL A 32 7.06 5.99 -11.08
CA VAL A 32 6.37 6.77 -12.14
C VAL A 32 5.87 8.11 -11.62
N LEU A 33 5.29 8.14 -10.42
CA LEU A 33 4.79 9.36 -9.79
C LEU A 33 5.86 10.12 -9.00
N ALA A 34 6.83 9.42 -8.41
CA ALA A 34 7.84 10.03 -7.54
C ALA A 34 8.91 10.78 -8.36
N THR A 35 9.46 10.11 -9.38
CA THR A 35 10.63 10.61 -10.14
C THR A 35 10.47 10.44 -11.65
N GLY A 36 9.47 9.70 -12.10
CA GLY A 36 9.23 9.34 -13.49
C GLY A 36 8.39 10.37 -14.25
N THR A 37 7.70 9.89 -15.27
CA THR A 37 6.97 10.72 -16.26
C THR A 37 5.86 11.57 -15.63
N LEU A 38 5.27 11.12 -14.52
CA LEU A 38 4.19 11.84 -13.85
C LEU A 38 4.69 12.68 -12.67
N SER A 39 6.00 12.70 -12.39
CA SER A 39 6.58 13.49 -11.28
C SER A 39 6.44 15.01 -11.44
N ARG A 40 6.15 15.49 -12.65
CA ARG A 40 6.03 16.92 -12.96
C ARG A 40 4.76 17.20 -13.74
N ALA A 41 4.23 18.40 -13.55
CA ALA A 41 3.13 18.90 -14.33
C ALA A 41 3.51 18.97 -15.83
N PRO A 42 2.63 18.51 -16.73
CA PRO A 42 2.78 18.75 -18.16
C PRO A 42 2.88 20.26 -18.49
N ALA A 43 3.50 20.58 -19.62
CA ALA A 43 3.53 21.94 -20.13
C ALA A 43 2.14 22.31 -20.71
N PHE A 44 1.22 22.76 -19.85
CA PHE A 44 -0.15 23.15 -20.23
C PHE A 44 -0.23 24.40 -21.11
N GLY A 45 0.87 25.14 -21.26
CA GLY A 45 0.94 26.34 -22.09
C GLY A 45 0.18 27.52 -21.50
N THR A 46 -0.25 28.45 -22.36
CA THR A 46 -0.92 29.71 -21.96
C THR A 46 -2.33 29.85 -22.55
N ALA A 47 -2.90 28.77 -23.08
CA ALA A 47 -4.25 28.77 -23.60
C ALA A 47 -5.26 29.05 -22.48
N PRO A 48 -6.44 29.62 -22.78
CA PRO A 48 -7.54 29.71 -21.82
C PRO A 48 -7.82 28.33 -21.21
N GLY A 49 -7.82 28.24 -19.87
CA GLY A 49 -7.98 26.98 -19.13
C GLY A 49 -6.68 26.25 -18.76
N ALA A 50 -5.51 26.73 -19.21
CA ALA A 50 -4.22 26.13 -18.85
C ALA A 50 -3.93 26.19 -17.33
N ALA A 51 -4.32 27.28 -16.67
CA ALA A 51 -4.19 27.43 -15.22
C ALA A 51 -5.06 26.41 -14.46
N ASP A 52 -6.30 26.22 -14.89
CA ASP A 52 -7.21 25.25 -14.29
C ASP A 52 -6.75 23.81 -14.51
N ALA A 53 -6.24 23.49 -15.71
CA ALA A 53 -5.65 22.19 -16.01
C ALA A 53 -4.43 21.90 -15.12
N ALA A 54 -3.57 22.90 -14.88
CA ALA A 54 -2.44 22.76 -13.98
C ALA A 54 -2.89 22.49 -12.53
N SER A 55 -3.88 23.22 -12.02
CA SER A 55 -4.43 22.99 -10.67
C SER A 55 -4.99 21.57 -10.54
N ARG A 56 -5.81 21.14 -11.50
CA ARG A 56 -6.40 19.79 -11.52
C ARG A 56 -5.35 18.70 -11.57
N TYR A 57 -4.27 18.89 -12.33
CA TYR A 57 -3.18 17.94 -12.37
C TYR A 57 -2.51 17.79 -11.00
N LEU A 58 -2.25 18.91 -10.32
CA LEU A 58 -1.62 18.89 -8.99
C LEU A 58 -2.52 18.20 -7.96
N GLU A 59 -3.83 18.46 -7.98
CA GLU A 59 -4.80 17.80 -7.11
C GLU A 59 -4.86 16.29 -7.38
N PHE A 60 -4.94 15.89 -8.65
CA PHE A 60 -4.90 14.50 -9.06
C PHE A 60 -3.61 13.81 -8.61
N HIS A 61 -2.46 14.43 -8.88
CA HIS A 61 -1.16 13.87 -8.52
C HIS A 61 -1.04 13.67 -7.01
N ALA A 62 -1.39 14.67 -6.21
CA ALA A 62 -1.37 14.58 -4.75
C ALA A 62 -2.32 13.50 -4.22
N ALA A 63 -3.53 13.38 -4.80
CA ALA A 63 -4.49 12.36 -4.41
C ALA A 63 -3.99 10.94 -4.74
N MET A 64 -3.46 10.74 -5.96
CA MET A 64 -2.87 9.48 -6.38
C MET A 64 -1.68 9.09 -5.51
N TRP A 65 -0.80 10.05 -5.22
CA TRP A 65 0.34 9.83 -4.34
C TRP A 65 -0.10 9.32 -2.97
N ARG A 66 -1.06 9.99 -2.32
CA ARG A 66 -1.60 9.56 -1.03
C ARG A 66 -2.20 8.15 -1.09
N SER A 67 -2.95 7.84 -2.15
CA SER A 67 -3.53 6.49 -2.34
C SER A 67 -2.45 5.41 -2.47
N LEU A 68 -1.37 5.68 -3.22
CA LEU A 68 -0.25 4.75 -3.34
C LEU A 68 0.48 4.56 -2.02
N GLN A 69 0.70 5.63 -1.26
CA GLN A 69 1.30 5.51 0.07
C GLN A 69 0.42 4.72 1.05
N TYR A 70 -0.90 4.86 0.96
CA TYR A 70 -1.83 4.07 1.75
C TYR A 70 -1.79 2.58 1.38
N LEU A 71 -1.79 2.28 0.07
CA LEU A 71 -1.66 0.91 -0.42
C LEU A 71 -0.34 0.29 0.05
N ARG A 72 0.77 1.01 -0.12
CA ARG A 72 2.11 0.59 0.34
C ARG A 72 2.10 0.25 1.83
N GLY A 73 1.58 1.15 2.66
CA GLY A 73 1.49 0.92 4.10
C GLY A 73 0.61 -0.28 4.46
N THR A 74 -0.50 -0.47 3.75
CA THR A 74 -1.39 -1.62 3.95
C THR A 74 -0.69 -2.95 3.62
N LEU A 75 0.04 -3.01 2.49
CA LEU A 75 0.74 -4.24 2.08
C LEU A 75 1.85 -4.62 3.07
N HIS A 76 2.69 -3.65 3.47
CA HIS A 76 3.70 -3.88 4.51
C HIS A 76 3.08 -4.27 5.85
N GLY A 77 1.96 -3.65 6.22
CA GLY A 77 1.24 -4.00 7.46
C GLY A 77 0.69 -5.43 7.45
N LEU A 78 0.20 -5.90 6.29
CA LEU A 78 -0.24 -7.29 6.14
C LEU A 78 0.93 -8.27 6.21
N GLU A 79 2.04 -7.98 5.54
CA GLU A 79 3.24 -8.81 5.58
C GLU A 79 3.80 -8.92 7.00
N SER A 80 3.92 -7.80 7.71
CA SER A 80 4.39 -7.78 9.10
C SER A 80 3.47 -8.56 10.03
N ALA A 81 2.15 -8.43 9.86
CA ALA A 81 1.18 -9.18 10.68
C ALA A 81 1.29 -10.69 10.46
N LEU A 82 1.57 -11.15 9.24
CA LEU A 82 1.82 -12.56 8.95
C LEU A 82 3.12 -13.04 9.61
N ALA A 83 4.20 -12.26 9.50
CA ALA A 83 5.47 -12.59 10.14
C ALA A 83 5.36 -12.70 11.68
N GLU A 84 4.56 -11.83 12.32
CA GLU A 84 4.27 -11.91 13.75
C GLU A 84 3.52 -13.20 14.13
N THR A 85 2.63 -13.69 13.28
CA THR A 85 1.92 -14.96 13.53
C THR A 85 2.79 -16.20 13.40
N GLU A 86 3.83 -16.15 12.56
CA GLU A 86 4.78 -17.26 12.37
C GLU A 86 5.85 -17.33 13.47
N GLY A 87 6.13 -16.20 14.14
CA GLY A 87 7.13 -16.10 15.22
C GLY A 87 6.63 -16.42 16.64
N GLY A 88 5.35 -16.74 16.84
CA GLY A 88 4.71 -16.68 18.16
C GLY A 88 4.05 -17.96 18.69
N ASP A 89 4.83 -18.89 19.25
CA ASP A 89 4.37 -19.86 20.28
C ASP A 89 4.31 -19.21 21.68
N SER A 90 3.74 -18.02 21.79
CA SER A 90 3.60 -17.35 23.08
C SER A 90 2.31 -16.53 23.17
N GLY A 91 1.24 -17.21 23.60
CA GLY A 91 0.11 -16.65 24.35
C GLY A 91 -0.38 -15.26 23.95
N PHE A 92 -1.30 -15.19 23.00
CA PHE A 92 -2.02 -13.96 22.67
C PHE A 92 -3.00 -13.58 23.80
N PHE A 93 -2.60 -12.66 24.69
CA PHE A 93 -3.47 -12.10 25.72
C PHE A 93 -4.03 -10.75 25.24
N PHE A 94 -5.25 -10.77 24.70
CA PHE A 94 -5.96 -9.53 24.33
C PHE A 94 -6.58 -8.93 25.59
N THR A 95 -5.93 -7.93 26.19
CA THR A 95 -6.58 -7.09 27.22
C THR A 95 -7.37 -5.99 26.52
N VAL A 96 -8.70 -6.10 26.57
CA VAL A 96 -9.59 -5.00 26.21
C VAL A 96 -9.47 -3.96 27.31
N GLY A 97 -8.76 -2.87 27.04
CA GLY A 97 -8.73 -1.71 27.92
C GLY A 97 -10.12 -1.10 28.03
N THR A 98 -10.79 -1.31 29.17
CA THR A 98 -11.95 -0.54 29.57
C THR A 98 -11.52 0.90 29.81
N VAL A 99 -12.03 1.83 28.99
CA VAL A 99 -11.90 3.27 29.22
C VAL A 99 -12.80 3.62 30.41
N ALA A 100 -12.19 4.13 31.48
CA ALA A 100 -12.87 4.77 32.61
C ALA A 100 -13.08 6.27 32.33
#